data_AF-A0A946ELK9-F1
#
_entry.id   AF-A0A946ELK9-F1
#
_cell.length_a   1.000
_cell.length_b   1.000
_cell.length_c   1.000
_cell.angle_alpha   90.00
_cell.angle_beta   90.00
_cell.angle_gamma   90.00
#
_symmetry.space_group_name_H-M   'P 1'
#
loop_
_entity.id
_entity.type
_entity.pdbx_description
1 polymer ?
#
loop_
_entity_poly.entity_id
_entity_poly.type
_entity_poly.pdbx_seq_one_letter_code
_entity_poly.pdbx_strand_id
1 'polypeptide(L)'
;MNLQDRERELLISRPSWRQPALPARRGALLRATLVTVLLWTLFYPVVPAGPEMMGSCQVLVEASPFDGGASPALSACRTLHRTVLGWIPPMMAASCLSILLMGLSCGAALCWLRQQDAARGVLIPLTLALGLSQGITELTRIGGATPLAICLGMILIATTEQMRAEAGRGLWLWGILLGLSIAAGPSTAPALIYSLLSLLSDRGIRASHLRSLPAASIGILLGISLLFLLASASAGNGLTEVWTEFVSSWRPVQHPDYSHLGADLRSVLEGNGWLLAMLAIPGLLISCQRRPGDLALILTLASSGPLLGPLFADGSSGPTPSIPDSIAAAPFIRMTLTLLAAWSLTMAYRRLGKHRRTTHLLLMTILWILVGASLSMRTPDLRSGKTQVVTQWARSVLEGLPEDSLLLCGGSPLGSVLSVVQSHEGIRPDVTVLDRSGAIDPILLGLPVETPAPRVLQVARSLIASGRPLLALPLALHQELLRGHGLSPWGLLLIARDRTDPAPDDSGAWQQVKIADLPLESTGAWQWIRGEGDHPHASGRLASEVAAAAWFATARRNGNLRDGGRWAGILGLLGDLIKDPGGTRRWALQQPVDLFGESPRDTAGPINDPRSVGSPDRESDALQD
;
A
#
# COMPACT_ATOMS: atom_id res chain seq x y z
N MET A 1 -2.59 -31.95 -49.99
CA MET A 1 -1.31 -31.41 -49.48
C MET A 1 -1.58 -29.95 -49.13
N ASN A 2 -1.84 -29.66 -47.85
CA ASN A 2 -2.46 -28.42 -47.40
C ASN A 2 -1.44 -27.27 -47.36
N LEU A 3 -1.72 -26.18 -48.08
CA LEU A 3 -0.96 -24.92 -48.02
C LEU A 3 -0.83 -24.38 -46.59
N GLN A 4 -1.81 -24.64 -45.72
CA GLN A 4 -1.82 -24.24 -44.30
C GLN A 4 -0.74 -24.95 -43.45
N ASP A 5 -0.40 -26.20 -43.77
CA ASP A 5 0.62 -26.95 -43.00
C ASP A 5 2.03 -26.46 -43.36
N ARG A 6 2.24 -26.08 -44.63
CA ARG A 6 3.51 -25.53 -45.13
C ARG A 6 3.75 -24.09 -44.64
N GLU A 7 2.71 -23.26 -44.55
CA GLU A 7 2.80 -21.92 -43.92
C GLU A 7 3.06 -22.01 -42.41
N ARG A 8 2.45 -22.98 -41.72
CA ARG A 8 2.76 -23.25 -40.30
C ARG A 8 4.21 -23.68 -40.11
N GLU A 9 4.72 -24.59 -40.92
CA GLU A 9 6.14 -25.01 -40.88
C GLU A 9 7.09 -23.85 -41.23
N LEU A 10 6.73 -22.97 -42.15
CA LEU A 10 7.51 -21.78 -42.51
C LEU A 10 7.49 -20.70 -41.42
N LEU A 11 6.41 -20.57 -40.65
CA LEU A 11 6.33 -19.69 -39.48
C LEU A 11 7.12 -20.24 -38.27
N ILE A 12 7.22 -21.57 -38.14
CA ILE A 12 7.99 -22.26 -37.09
C ILE A 12 9.51 -22.21 -37.38
N SER A 13 9.91 -22.18 -38.65
CA SER A 13 11.33 -22.27 -39.08
C SER A 13 12.09 -20.94 -39.13
N ARG A 14 11.43 -19.78 -38.98
CA ARG A 14 12.14 -18.50 -38.81
C ARG A 14 12.52 -18.31 -37.34
N PRO A 15 13.76 -17.87 -37.02
CA PRO A 15 14.17 -17.61 -35.64
C PRO A 15 13.29 -16.50 -35.06
N SER A 16 12.30 -16.87 -34.25
CA SER A 16 11.54 -15.89 -33.49
C SER A 16 12.41 -15.41 -32.34
N TRP A 17 12.60 -14.10 -32.24
CA TRP A 17 13.33 -13.46 -31.14
C TRP A 17 12.66 -13.65 -29.77
N ARG A 18 11.48 -14.28 -29.78
CA ARG A 18 10.61 -14.58 -28.66
C ARG A 18 10.26 -16.06 -28.66
N GLN A 19 10.23 -16.69 -27.49
CA GLN A 19 9.86 -18.11 -27.41
C GLN A 19 8.34 -18.32 -27.40
N PRO A 20 7.86 -19.47 -27.92
CA PRO A 20 6.46 -19.83 -27.81
C PRO A 20 6.11 -20.03 -26.33
N ALA A 21 5.01 -19.42 -25.88
CA ALA A 21 4.49 -19.58 -24.53
C ALA A 21 4.04 -21.03 -24.30
N LEU A 22 4.31 -21.58 -23.11
CA LEU A 22 3.85 -22.91 -22.73
C LEU A 22 2.48 -22.82 -22.04
N PRO A 23 1.54 -23.74 -22.31
CA PRO A 23 0.24 -23.70 -21.63
C PRO A 23 0.39 -24.01 -20.13
N ALA A 24 -0.28 -23.21 -19.30
CA ALA A 24 -0.47 -23.51 -17.89
C ALA A 24 -1.41 -24.72 -17.75
N ARG A 25 -0.83 -25.91 -17.50
CA ARG A 25 -1.60 -27.14 -17.29
C ARG A 25 -2.30 -27.11 -15.92
N ARG A 26 -3.30 -27.99 -15.72
CA ARG A 26 -3.99 -28.18 -14.42
C ARG A 26 -3.06 -28.26 -13.21
N GLY A 27 -1.90 -28.91 -13.36
CA GLY A 27 -0.90 -29.00 -12.29
C GLY A 27 -0.24 -27.66 -11.89
N ALA A 28 -0.25 -26.64 -12.74
CA ALA A 28 0.18 -25.29 -12.39
C ALA A 28 -0.88 -24.58 -11.53
N LEU A 29 -2.16 -24.72 -11.87
CA LEU A 29 -3.28 -24.19 -11.08
C LEU A 29 -3.35 -24.80 -9.67
N LEU A 30 -3.11 -26.11 -9.55
CA LEU A 30 -3.02 -26.78 -8.23
C LEU A 30 -1.86 -26.26 -7.38
N ARG A 31 -0.75 -25.85 -7.99
CA ARG A 31 0.38 -25.25 -7.25
C ARG A 31 0.14 -23.79 -6.92
N ALA A 32 -0.52 -23.06 -7.82
CA ALA A 32 -0.93 -21.68 -7.58
C ALA A 32 -1.87 -21.62 -6.36
N THR A 33 -2.89 -22.46 -6.32
CA THR A 33 -3.81 -22.58 -5.17
C THR A 33 -3.07 -22.96 -3.88
N LEU A 34 -2.15 -23.92 -3.92
CA LEU A 34 -1.30 -24.24 -2.77
C LEU A 34 -0.49 -23.04 -2.27
N VAL A 35 0.15 -22.28 -3.17
CA VAL A 35 0.93 -21.09 -2.82
C VAL A 35 0.04 -20.00 -2.23
N THR A 36 -1.14 -19.78 -2.80
CA THR A 36 -2.13 -18.84 -2.27
C THR A 36 -2.55 -19.21 -0.84
N VAL A 37 -2.81 -20.49 -0.57
CA VAL A 37 -3.15 -20.97 0.79
C VAL A 37 -1.96 -20.81 1.76
N LEU A 38 -0.74 -21.13 1.33
CA LEU A 38 0.46 -20.93 2.17
C LEU A 38 0.67 -19.45 2.50
N LEU A 39 0.59 -18.56 1.51
CA LEU A 39 0.71 -17.11 1.73
C LEU A 39 -0.42 -16.59 2.63
N TRP A 40 -1.64 -17.09 2.48
CA TRP A 40 -2.74 -16.77 3.38
C TRP A 40 -2.37 -17.06 4.85
N THR A 41 -1.88 -18.27 5.13
CA THR A 41 -1.48 -18.66 6.49
C THR A 41 -0.32 -17.84 7.04
N LEU A 42 0.61 -17.41 6.19
CA LEU A 42 1.79 -16.63 6.57
C LEU A 42 1.52 -15.13 6.72
N PHE A 43 0.53 -14.59 6.00
CA PHE A 43 0.15 -13.18 6.10
C PHE A 43 -0.86 -12.91 7.19
N TYR A 44 -1.76 -13.85 7.47
CA TYR A 44 -2.77 -13.70 8.51
C TYR A 44 -2.25 -13.25 9.89
N PRO A 45 -1.12 -13.76 10.43
CA PRO A 45 -0.62 -13.27 11.71
C PRO A 45 0.01 -11.87 11.64
N VAL A 46 0.45 -11.41 10.47
CA VAL A 46 1.23 -10.16 10.32
C VAL A 46 0.38 -8.97 9.88
N VAL A 47 -0.68 -9.22 9.13
CA VAL A 47 -1.58 -8.17 8.67
C VAL A 47 -2.51 -7.81 9.83
N PRO A 48 -2.48 -6.56 10.33
CA PRO A 48 -3.33 -6.16 11.43
C PRO A 48 -4.79 -6.09 10.98
N ALA A 49 -5.72 -6.18 11.94
CA ALA A 49 -7.15 -6.08 11.70
C ALA A 49 -7.65 -4.66 12.00
N GLY A 50 -8.75 -4.26 11.36
CA GLY A 50 -9.41 -2.98 11.62
C GLY A 50 -8.72 -1.79 10.95
N PRO A 51 -8.85 -0.58 11.53
CA PRO A 51 -8.35 0.66 10.95
C PRO A 51 -6.82 0.86 11.13
N GLU A 52 -6.09 -0.17 11.56
CA GLU A 52 -4.63 -0.17 11.65
C GLU A 52 -3.94 0.03 10.28
N MET A 53 -4.66 -0.31 9.20
CA MET A 53 -4.19 -0.21 7.82
C MET A 53 -4.88 0.96 7.10
N MET A 54 -4.09 1.77 6.42
CA MET A 54 -4.56 2.94 5.67
C MET A 54 -5.63 2.58 4.63
N GLY A 55 -5.43 1.50 3.88
CA GLY A 55 -6.41 1.00 2.91
C GLY A 55 -7.61 0.30 3.54
N SER A 56 -7.49 -0.28 4.75
CA SER A 56 -8.66 -0.75 5.50
C SER A 56 -9.54 0.42 5.90
N CYS A 57 -8.97 1.54 6.36
CA CYS A 57 -9.73 2.77 6.64
C CYS A 57 -10.48 3.25 5.39
N GLN A 58 -9.82 3.35 4.23
CA GLN A 58 -10.48 3.77 2.99
C GLN A 58 -11.66 2.88 2.61
N VAL A 59 -11.57 1.56 2.88
CA VAL A 59 -12.63 0.59 2.59
C VAL A 59 -13.75 0.61 3.64
N LEU A 60 -13.41 0.88 4.90
CA LEU A 60 -14.34 0.87 6.05
C LEU A 60 -15.09 2.19 6.23
N VAL A 61 -14.49 3.33 5.85
CA VAL A 61 -15.18 4.62 5.87
C VAL A 61 -16.38 4.51 4.91
N GLU A 62 -17.57 4.70 5.46
CA GLU A 62 -18.78 4.86 4.66
C GLU A 62 -18.57 6.06 3.75
N ALA A 63 -18.77 5.83 2.44
CA ALA A 63 -18.69 6.87 1.43
C ALA A 63 -19.69 7.98 1.79
N SER A 64 -19.22 9.03 2.45
CA SER A 64 -19.95 10.28 2.38
C SER A 64 -19.76 10.81 0.96
N PRO A 65 -20.74 11.51 0.39
CA PRO A 65 -20.62 12.14 -0.91
C PRO A 65 -19.58 13.28 -0.96
N PHE A 66 -18.76 13.42 0.09
CA PHE A 66 -17.67 14.39 0.26
C PHE A 66 -16.30 13.77 0.52
N ASP A 67 -16.23 12.44 0.69
CA ASP A 67 -14.97 11.77 0.38
C ASP A 67 -14.65 12.17 -1.06
N GLY A 68 -13.47 12.75 -1.31
CA GLY A 68 -13.00 13.01 -2.67
C GLY A 68 -13.25 11.77 -3.52
N GLY A 69 -13.73 11.93 -4.75
CA GLY A 69 -14.34 10.81 -5.45
C GLY A 69 -13.41 9.60 -5.52
N ALA A 70 -13.95 8.46 -5.10
CA ALA A 70 -13.16 7.25 -4.97
C ALA A 70 -12.88 6.66 -6.36
N SER A 71 -11.62 6.28 -6.60
CA SER A 71 -11.27 5.55 -7.82
C SER A 71 -12.21 4.34 -8.02
N PRO A 72 -12.56 3.95 -9.25
CA PRO A 72 -13.45 2.83 -9.50
C PRO A 72 -12.99 1.53 -8.83
N ALA A 73 -11.68 1.31 -8.74
CA ALA A 73 -11.10 0.17 -8.04
C ALA A 73 -11.35 0.21 -6.52
N LEU A 74 -11.28 1.38 -5.89
CA LEU A 74 -11.58 1.53 -4.46
C LEU A 74 -13.06 1.25 -4.18
N SER A 75 -13.96 1.81 -5.01
CA SER A 75 -15.40 1.55 -4.93
C SER A 75 -15.73 0.06 -5.14
N ALA A 76 -15.11 -0.58 -6.13
CA ALA A 76 -15.21 -2.03 -6.30
C ALA A 76 -14.67 -2.81 -5.08
N CYS A 77 -13.61 -2.34 -4.43
CA CYS A 77 -13.12 -2.95 -3.18
C CYS A 77 -14.12 -2.78 -2.03
N ARG A 78 -14.78 -1.63 -1.90
CA ARG A 78 -15.83 -1.38 -0.90
C ARG A 78 -17.02 -2.34 -1.08
N THR A 79 -17.43 -2.60 -2.31
CA THR A 79 -18.52 -3.56 -2.56
C THR A 79 -18.10 -5.01 -2.36
N LEU A 80 -16.88 -5.39 -2.75
CA LEU A 80 -16.31 -6.70 -2.40
C LEU A 80 -16.21 -6.87 -0.89
N HIS A 81 -15.79 -5.85 -0.16
CA HIS A 81 -15.76 -5.85 1.29
C HIS A 81 -17.15 -6.13 1.88
N ARG A 82 -18.20 -5.43 1.40
CA ARG A 82 -19.60 -5.67 1.81
C ARG A 82 -20.05 -7.12 1.57
N THR A 83 -19.58 -7.79 0.52
CA THR A 83 -19.91 -9.21 0.30
C THR A 83 -19.18 -10.14 1.28
N VAL A 84 -17.92 -9.83 1.62
CA VAL A 84 -17.14 -10.57 2.62
C VAL A 84 -17.70 -10.40 4.05
N LEU A 85 -18.32 -9.26 4.36
CA LEU A 85 -19.00 -9.04 5.66
C LEU A 85 -20.05 -10.11 6.00
N GLY A 86 -20.65 -10.76 5.00
CA GLY A 86 -21.59 -11.86 5.22
C GLY A 86 -20.98 -13.08 5.90
N TRP A 87 -19.65 -13.19 5.96
CA TRP A 87 -18.93 -14.39 6.40
C TRP A 87 -17.97 -14.13 7.58
N ILE A 88 -17.53 -12.88 7.78
CA ILE A 88 -16.41 -12.52 8.66
C ILE A 88 -16.74 -11.18 9.38
N PRO A 89 -16.30 -10.97 10.64
CA PRO A 89 -16.44 -9.69 11.34
C PRO A 89 -15.89 -8.49 10.53
N PRO A 90 -16.52 -7.31 10.64
CA PRO A 90 -16.24 -6.17 9.76
C PRO A 90 -14.80 -5.70 9.80
N MET A 91 -14.19 -5.66 10.99
CA MET A 91 -12.81 -5.24 11.14
C MET A 91 -11.80 -6.23 10.53
N MET A 92 -12.17 -7.49 10.32
CA MET A 92 -11.28 -8.50 9.74
C MET A 92 -11.47 -8.66 8.23
N ALA A 93 -12.63 -8.28 7.70
CA ALA A 93 -12.99 -8.48 6.30
C ALA A 93 -12.06 -7.72 5.33
N ALA A 94 -11.70 -6.47 5.64
CA ALA A 94 -10.79 -5.68 4.80
C ALA A 94 -9.38 -6.30 4.72
N SER A 95 -8.83 -6.71 5.86
CA SER A 95 -7.52 -7.38 5.93
C SER A 95 -7.53 -8.74 5.20
N CYS A 96 -8.60 -9.53 5.39
CA CYS A 96 -8.76 -10.81 4.69
C CYS A 96 -8.87 -10.63 3.17
N LEU A 97 -9.58 -9.61 2.71
CA LEU A 97 -9.69 -9.28 1.28
C LEU A 97 -8.32 -8.92 0.69
N SER A 98 -7.53 -8.09 1.37
CA SER A 98 -6.17 -7.72 0.94
C SER A 98 -5.25 -8.95 0.82
N ILE A 99 -5.27 -9.83 1.83
CA ILE A 99 -4.51 -11.09 1.82
C ILE A 99 -4.96 -11.99 0.65
N LEU A 100 -6.26 -12.08 0.39
CA LEU A 100 -6.82 -12.87 -0.72
C LEU A 100 -6.26 -12.39 -2.06
N LEU A 101 -6.39 -11.09 -2.32
CA LEU A 101 -6.04 -10.48 -3.60
C LEU A 101 -4.54 -10.62 -3.89
N MET A 102 -3.68 -10.42 -2.89
CA MET A 102 -2.24 -10.61 -3.06
C MET A 102 -1.83 -12.09 -3.14
N GLY A 103 -2.51 -12.97 -2.40
CA GLY A 103 -2.32 -14.41 -2.54
C GLY A 103 -2.68 -14.91 -3.94
N LEU A 104 -3.77 -14.38 -4.52
CA LEU A 104 -4.19 -14.67 -5.90
C LEU A 104 -3.21 -14.08 -6.93
N SER A 105 -2.70 -12.87 -6.72
CA SER A 105 -1.71 -12.26 -7.62
C SER A 105 -0.41 -13.06 -7.68
N CYS A 106 0.09 -13.56 -6.55
CA CYS A 106 1.23 -14.49 -6.50
C CYS A 106 0.92 -15.85 -7.15
N GLY A 107 -0.30 -16.36 -7.00
CA GLY A 107 -0.76 -17.56 -7.70
C GLY A 107 -0.78 -17.37 -9.22
N ALA A 108 -1.28 -16.23 -9.71
CA ALA A 108 -1.23 -15.87 -11.13
C ALA A 108 0.22 -15.70 -11.62
N ALA A 109 1.10 -15.11 -10.81
CA ALA A 109 2.53 -15.01 -11.10
C ALA A 109 3.17 -16.40 -11.27
N LEU A 110 2.79 -17.40 -10.46
CA LEU A 110 3.26 -18.78 -10.63
C LEU A 110 2.88 -19.36 -12.00
N CYS A 111 1.63 -19.14 -12.43
CA CYS A 111 1.16 -19.55 -13.75
C CYS A 111 1.96 -18.87 -14.86
N TRP A 112 2.21 -17.56 -14.73
CA TRP A 112 3.05 -16.79 -15.65
C TRP A 112 4.49 -17.31 -15.73
N LEU A 113 5.16 -17.52 -14.59
CA LEU A 113 6.51 -18.11 -14.53
C LEU A 113 6.55 -19.48 -15.23
N ARG A 114 5.50 -20.29 -15.05
CA ARG A 114 5.39 -21.59 -15.72
C ARG A 114 5.26 -21.46 -17.24
N GLN A 115 4.48 -20.49 -17.71
CA GLN A 115 4.31 -20.20 -19.15
C GLN A 115 5.62 -19.73 -19.78
N GLN A 116 6.48 -19.05 -19.02
CA GLN A 116 7.83 -18.61 -19.40
C GLN A 116 8.93 -19.69 -19.28
N ASP A 117 8.52 -20.97 -19.20
CA ASP A 117 9.40 -22.15 -19.15
C ASP A 117 10.27 -22.31 -17.88
N ALA A 118 9.83 -21.76 -16.74
CA ALA A 118 10.50 -22.03 -15.47
C ALA A 118 10.36 -23.50 -15.01
N ALA A 119 11.42 -24.04 -14.41
CA ALA A 119 11.47 -25.42 -13.92
C ALA A 119 10.46 -25.66 -12.78
N ARG A 120 9.78 -26.81 -12.82
CA ARG A 120 8.73 -27.18 -11.86
C ARG A 120 9.17 -27.14 -10.39
N GLY A 121 10.42 -27.51 -10.10
CA GLY A 121 10.98 -27.49 -8.74
C GLY A 121 11.30 -26.11 -8.21
N VAL A 122 11.45 -25.11 -9.08
CA VAL A 122 11.82 -23.74 -8.72
C VAL A 122 10.59 -22.84 -8.51
N LEU A 123 9.47 -23.19 -9.15
CA LEU A 123 8.24 -22.36 -9.14
C LEU A 123 7.73 -22.02 -7.73
N ILE A 124 7.56 -23.03 -6.88
CA ILE A 124 6.99 -22.85 -5.53
C ILE A 124 7.91 -21.99 -4.64
N PRO A 125 9.19 -22.35 -4.42
CA PRO A 125 10.03 -21.56 -3.51
C PRO A 125 10.25 -20.13 -4.01
N LEU A 126 10.35 -19.92 -5.32
CA LEU A 126 10.55 -18.58 -5.88
C LEU A 126 9.29 -17.70 -5.79
N THR A 127 8.11 -18.28 -5.98
CA THR A 127 6.84 -17.54 -5.80
C THR A 127 6.55 -17.27 -4.33
N LEU A 128 6.94 -18.16 -3.42
CA LEU A 128 6.93 -17.88 -1.99
C LEU A 128 7.91 -16.76 -1.63
N ALA A 129 9.14 -16.77 -2.18
CA ALA A 129 10.10 -15.69 -1.98
C ALA A 129 9.61 -14.34 -2.54
N LEU A 130 8.87 -14.34 -3.67
CA LEU A 130 8.19 -13.16 -4.21
C LEU A 130 7.13 -12.65 -3.25
N GLY A 131 6.22 -13.53 -2.82
CA GLY A 131 5.11 -13.18 -1.92
C GLY A 131 5.63 -12.67 -0.57
N LEU A 132 6.61 -13.34 0.00
CA LEU A 132 7.25 -12.97 1.27
C LEU A 132 8.23 -11.80 1.15
N SER A 133 8.34 -11.18 -0.03
CA SER A 133 9.18 -10.00 -0.20
C SER A 133 8.58 -8.80 0.53
N GLN A 134 9.46 -7.93 1.06
CA GLN A 134 9.04 -6.76 1.86
C GLN A 134 8.03 -5.86 1.12
N GLY A 135 8.21 -5.61 -0.17
CA GLY A 135 7.28 -4.78 -0.95
C GLY A 135 5.88 -5.39 -1.11
N ILE A 136 5.79 -6.71 -1.36
CA ILE A 136 4.48 -7.40 -1.44
C ILE A 136 3.82 -7.46 -0.07
N THR A 137 4.61 -7.67 0.98
CA THR A 137 4.14 -7.63 2.37
C THR A 137 3.59 -6.26 2.74
N GLU A 138 4.32 -5.18 2.45
CA GLU A 138 3.84 -3.83 2.74
C GLU A 138 2.59 -3.50 1.92
N LEU A 139 2.50 -3.91 0.66
CA LEU A 139 1.27 -3.78 -0.12
C LEU A 139 0.07 -4.51 0.51
N THR A 140 0.27 -5.73 1.02
CA THR A 140 -0.80 -6.42 1.77
C THR A 140 -1.21 -5.65 3.03
N ARG A 141 -0.29 -4.97 3.71
CA ARG A 141 -0.52 -4.21 4.95
C ARG A 141 -1.07 -2.81 4.70
N ILE A 142 -0.82 -2.25 3.53
CA ILE A 142 -1.45 -1.01 3.11
C ILE A 142 -2.91 -1.29 2.75
N GLY A 143 -3.19 -2.32 1.94
CA GLY A 143 -4.55 -2.67 1.53
C GLY A 143 -5.19 -1.64 0.56
N GLY A 144 -6.52 -1.60 0.51
CA GLY A 144 -7.27 -0.63 -0.32
C GLY A 144 -7.42 -1.09 -1.78
N ALA A 145 -7.31 -0.16 -2.73
CA ALA A 145 -7.50 -0.42 -4.15
C ALA A 145 -6.29 -1.09 -4.84
N THR A 146 -5.07 -0.89 -4.31
CA THR A 146 -3.83 -1.35 -4.95
C THR A 146 -3.72 -2.88 -5.06
N PRO A 147 -4.10 -3.70 -4.06
CA PRO A 147 -4.07 -5.15 -4.20
C PRO A 147 -5.00 -5.67 -5.31
N LEU A 148 -6.16 -5.03 -5.49
CA LEU A 148 -7.11 -5.39 -6.54
C LEU A 148 -6.51 -5.10 -7.92
N ALA A 149 -5.94 -3.92 -8.12
CA ALA A 149 -5.30 -3.54 -9.37
C ALA A 149 -4.13 -4.49 -9.73
N ILE A 150 -3.27 -4.82 -8.77
CA ILE A 150 -2.15 -5.76 -8.98
C ILE A 150 -2.69 -7.16 -9.31
N CYS A 151 -3.73 -7.62 -8.62
CA CYS A 151 -4.35 -8.91 -8.88
C CYS A 151 -4.91 -8.98 -10.31
N LEU A 152 -5.68 -7.96 -10.73
CA LEU A 152 -6.21 -7.88 -12.09
C LEU A 152 -5.10 -7.82 -13.13
N GLY A 153 -4.07 -6.99 -12.92
CA GLY A 153 -2.91 -6.89 -13.80
C GLY A 153 -2.15 -8.22 -13.95
N MET A 154 -1.95 -8.96 -12.86
CA MET A 154 -1.27 -10.26 -12.92
C MET A 154 -2.09 -11.36 -13.59
N ILE A 155 -3.41 -11.36 -13.36
CA ILE A 155 -4.31 -12.27 -14.06
C ILE A 155 -4.33 -11.92 -15.57
N LEU A 156 -4.31 -10.63 -15.94
CA LEU A 156 -4.20 -10.19 -17.33
C LEU A 156 -2.89 -10.68 -17.98
N ILE A 157 -1.75 -10.55 -17.29
CA ILE A 157 -0.46 -11.03 -17.80
C ILE A 157 -0.50 -12.55 -18.02
N ALA A 158 -0.95 -13.31 -17.02
CA ALA A 158 -1.02 -14.78 -17.11
C ALA A 158 -2.00 -15.27 -18.18
N THR A 159 -3.13 -14.58 -18.37
CA THR A 159 -4.10 -14.93 -19.42
C THR A 159 -3.64 -14.52 -20.81
N THR A 160 -2.89 -13.43 -20.95
CA THR A 160 -2.27 -13.04 -22.22
C THR A 160 -1.30 -14.12 -22.70
N GLU A 161 -0.44 -14.61 -21.81
CA GLU A 161 0.51 -15.68 -22.14
C GLU A 161 -0.20 -17.03 -22.36
N GLN A 162 -1.30 -17.30 -21.66
CA GLN A 162 -2.13 -18.49 -21.93
C GLN A 162 -2.77 -18.43 -23.32
N MET A 163 -3.36 -17.28 -23.68
CA MET A 163 -3.96 -17.06 -24.99
C MET A 163 -2.92 -17.25 -26.11
N ARG A 164 -1.69 -16.75 -25.91
CA ARG A 164 -0.57 -16.99 -26.82
C ARG A 164 -0.22 -18.46 -26.95
N ALA A 165 -0.15 -19.19 -25.83
CA ALA A 165 0.12 -20.62 -25.82
C ALA A 165 -0.96 -21.46 -26.53
N GLU A 166 -2.22 -21.00 -26.49
CA GLU A 166 -3.37 -21.68 -27.09
C GLU A 166 -3.76 -21.12 -28.48
N ALA A 167 -2.88 -20.33 -29.10
CA ALA A 167 -3.08 -19.74 -30.43
C ALA A 167 -4.40 -18.95 -30.57
N GLY A 168 -4.74 -18.15 -29.56
CA GLY A 168 -5.88 -17.23 -29.58
C GLY A 168 -7.18 -17.76 -28.96
N ARG A 169 -7.21 -19.03 -28.51
CA ARG A 169 -8.34 -19.50 -27.67
C ARG A 169 -8.35 -18.74 -26.35
N GLY A 170 -9.52 -18.29 -25.93
CA GLY A 170 -9.68 -17.47 -24.72
C GLY A 170 -9.56 -15.95 -24.93
N LEU A 171 -9.54 -15.46 -26.18
CA LEU A 171 -9.51 -14.01 -26.50
C LEU A 171 -10.65 -13.23 -25.82
N TRP A 172 -11.84 -13.82 -25.69
CA TRP A 172 -12.97 -13.20 -25.00
C TRP A 172 -12.67 -12.95 -23.51
N LEU A 173 -12.12 -13.95 -22.80
CA LEU A 173 -11.71 -13.83 -21.40
C LEU A 173 -10.58 -12.80 -21.23
N TRP A 174 -9.62 -12.81 -22.16
CA TRP A 174 -8.57 -11.78 -22.21
C TRP A 174 -9.17 -10.37 -22.36
N GLY A 175 -10.15 -10.19 -23.25
CA GLY A 175 -10.84 -8.92 -23.44
C GLY A 175 -11.53 -8.42 -22.15
N ILE A 176 -12.21 -9.31 -21.43
CA ILE A 176 -12.82 -8.98 -20.12
C ILE A 176 -11.78 -8.51 -19.12
N LEU A 177 -10.67 -9.24 -18.98
CA LEU A 177 -9.62 -8.89 -18.03
C LEU A 177 -8.90 -7.59 -18.41
N LEU A 178 -8.76 -7.32 -19.71
CA LEU A 178 -8.24 -6.05 -20.21
C LEU A 178 -9.20 -4.91 -19.83
N GLY A 179 -10.50 -5.08 -20.05
CA GLY A 179 -11.52 -4.11 -19.66
C GLY A 179 -11.57 -3.84 -18.15
N LEU A 180 -11.50 -4.91 -17.33
CA LEU A 180 -11.40 -4.80 -15.87
C LEU A 180 -10.14 -4.03 -15.44
N SER A 181 -9.00 -4.31 -16.07
CA SER A 181 -7.74 -3.63 -15.74
C SER A 181 -7.78 -2.14 -16.13
N ILE A 182 -8.31 -1.81 -17.31
CA ILE A 182 -8.52 -0.41 -17.74
C ILE A 182 -9.41 0.32 -16.73
N ALA A 183 -10.55 -0.28 -16.37
CA ALA A 183 -11.50 0.33 -15.44
C ALA A 183 -10.93 0.46 -14.01
N ALA A 184 -10.01 -0.41 -13.60
CA ALA A 184 -9.34 -0.33 -12.30
C ALA A 184 -8.37 0.85 -12.17
N GLY A 185 -7.94 1.45 -13.29
CA GLY A 185 -7.15 2.67 -13.31
C GLY A 185 -5.67 2.50 -13.67
N PRO A 186 -4.88 3.58 -13.57
CA PRO A 186 -3.52 3.69 -14.10
C PRO A 186 -2.49 2.77 -13.40
N SER A 187 -2.77 2.32 -12.18
CA SER A 187 -1.92 1.37 -11.46
C SER A 187 -1.76 0.02 -12.18
N THR A 188 -2.67 -0.31 -13.11
CA THR A 188 -2.58 -1.50 -13.97
C THR A 188 -1.83 -1.25 -15.29
N ALA A 189 -1.41 -0.01 -15.57
CA ALA A 189 -0.78 0.36 -16.84
C ALA A 189 0.43 -0.51 -17.23
N PRO A 190 1.32 -0.93 -16.31
CA PRO A 190 2.42 -1.83 -16.66
C PRO A 190 1.94 -3.16 -17.26
N ALA A 191 0.88 -3.75 -16.68
CA ALA A 191 0.28 -4.98 -17.16
C ALA A 191 -0.44 -4.78 -18.50
N LEU A 192 -1.13 -3.64 -18.70
CA LEU A 192 -1.78 -3.29 -19.95
C LEU A 192 -0.75 -3.14 -21.09
N ILE A 193 0.34 -2.41 -20.85
CA ILE A 193 1.43 -2.22 -21.82
C ILE A 193 2.08 -3.55 -22.17
N TYR A 194 2.42 -4.36 -21.16
CA TYR A 194 2.96 -5.71 -21.40
C TYR A 194 2.01 -6.56 -22.23
N SER A 195 0.73 -6.59 -21.89
CA SER A 195 -0.30 -7.37 -22.58
C SER A 195 -0.43 -6.98 -24.06
N LEU A 196 -0.55 -5.68 -24.33
CA LEU A 196 -0.69 -5.14 -25.69
C LEU A 196 0.57 -5.36 -26.53
N LEU A 197 1.75 -5.08 -25.99
CA LEU A 197 3.02 -5.33 -26.68
C LEU A 197 3.24 -6.84 -26.91
N SER A 198 2.82 -7.68 -25.97
CA SER A 198 2.91 -9.12 -26.09
C SER A 198 2.05 -9.63 -27.26
N LEU A 199 0.88 -9.05 -27.48
CA LEU A 199 0.00 -9.38 -28.61
C LEU A 199 0.50 -8.82 -29.95
N LEU A 200 0.92 -7.55 -29.99
CA LEU A 200 1.45 -6.91 -31.20
C LEU A 200 2.70 -7.62 -31.72
N SER A 201 3.53 -8.13 -30.80
CA SER A 201 4.75 -8.87 -31.12
C SER A 201 4.48 -10.30 -31.60
N ASP A 202 3.32 -10.89 -31.31
CA ASP A 202 3.02 -12.27 -31.68
C ASP A 202 2.59 -12.40 -33.16
N ARG A 203 3.23 -13.29 -33.92
CA ARG A 203 2.91 -13.53 -35.33
C ARG A 203 1.74 -14.50 -35.50
N GLY A 204 1.54 -15.44 -34.56
CA GLY A 204 0.49 -16.45 -34.67
C GLY A 204 -0.92 -15.87 -34.50
N ILE A 205 -1.04 -14.86 -33.65
CA ILE A 205 -2.30 -14.14 -33.41
C ILE A 205 -2.59 -13.16 -34.54
N ARG A 206 -1.54 -12.62 -35.20
CA ARG A 206 -1.68 -11.64 -36.29
C ARG A 206 -2.54 -12.09 -37.46
N ALA A 207 -2.46 -13.36 -37.85
CA ALA A 207 -3.28 -13.93 -38.91
C ALA A 207 -4.76 -14.13 -38.52
N SER A 208 -5.08 -14.14 -37.22
CA SER A 208 -6.43 -14.35 -36.68
C SER A 208 -7.19 -13.06 -36.31
N HIS A 209 -6.54 -11.88 -36.37
CA HIS A 209 -7.08 -10.62 -35.86
C HIS A 209 -8.42 -10.21 -36.50
N LEU A 210 -8.59 -10.30 -37.81
CA LEU A 210 -9.78 -9.76 -38.48
C LEU A 210 -11.09 -10.46 -38.07
N ARG A 211 -11.07 -11.75 -37.72
CA ARG A 211 -12.28 -12.50 -37.35
C ARG A 211 -12.61 -12.44 -35.86
N SER A 212 -11.65 -12.04 -35.02
CA SER A 212 -11.73 -12.20 -33.56
C SER A 212 -11.72 -10.87 -32.78
N LEU A 213 -11.36 -9.76 -33.44
CA LEU A 213 -11.51 -8.39 -32.94
C LEU A 213 -12.89 -8.06 -32.32
N PRO A 214 -14.05 -8.43 -32.93
CA PRO A 214 -15.35 -8.12 -32.31
C PRO A 214 -15.56 -8.86 -30.98
N ALA A 215 -15.06 -10.09 -30.83
CA ALA A 215 -15.16 -10.81 -29.57
C ALA A 215 -14.29 -10.18 -28.48
N ALA A 216 -13.11 -9.66 -28.84
CA ALA A 216 -12.25 -8.92 -27.94
C ALA A 216 -12.89 -7.59 -27.50
N SER A 217 -13.45 -6.80 -28.42
CA SER A 217 -14.08 -5.53 -28.10
C SER A 217 -15.32 -5.69 -27.21
N ILE A 218 -16.16 -6.68 -27.49
CA ILE A 218 -17.31 -7.03 -26.62
C ILE A 218 -16.81 -7.44 -25.23
N GLY A 219 -15.73 -8.24 -25.16
CA GLY A 219 -15.10 -8.61 -23.89
C GLY A 219 -14.63 -7.39 -23.10
N ILE A 220 -13.96 -6.43 -23.75
CA ILE A 220 -13.48 -5.19 -23.11
C ILE A 220 -14.64 -4.38 -22.54
N LEU A 221 -15.68 -4.15 -23.34
CA LEU A 221 -16.87 -3.41 -22.90
C LEU A 221 -17.56 -4.11 -21.73
N LEU A 222 -17.66 -5.44 -21.76
CA LEU A 222 -18.23 -6.22 -20.66
C LEU A 222 -17.37 -6.14 -19.39
N GLY A 223 -16.04 -6.17 -19.52
CA GLY A 223 -15.12 -5.99 -18.40
C GLY A 223 -15.26 -4.62 -17.72
N ILE A 224 -15.27 -3.54 -18.51
CA ILE A 224 -15.48 -2.18 -17.99
C ILE A 224 -16.83 -2.07 -17.30
N SER A 225 -17.89 -2.56 -17.96
CA SER A 225 -19.25 -2.53 -17.42
C SER A 225 -19.36 -3.30 -16.11
N LEU A 226 -18.71 -4.46 -15.98
CA LEU A 226 -18.74 -5.26 -14.77
C LEU A 226 -18.07 -4.56 -13.60
N LEU A 227 -16.93 -3.90 -13.82
CA LEU A 227 -16.27 -3.14 -12.75
C LEU A 227 -17.09 -1.90 -12.37
N PHE A 228 -17.68 -1.20 -13.34
CA PHE A 228 -18.50 -0.03 -13.07
C PHE A 228 -19.79 -0.37 -12.34
N LEU A 229 -20.44 -1.49 -12.68
CA LEU A 229 -21.59 -2.01 -11.93
C LEU A 229 -21.21 -2.42 -10.51
N LEU A 230 -20.03 -3.03 -10.35
CA LEU A 230 -19.52 -3.39 -9.03
C LEU A 230 -19.17 -2.15 -8.20
N ALA A 231 -18.63 -1.10 -8.82
CA ALA A 231 -18.29 0.16 -8.16
C ALA A 231 -19.51 1.03 -7.82
N SER A 232 -20.52 1.05 -8.69
CA SER A 232 -21.72 1.89 -8.52
C SER A 232 -22.57 1.48 -7.32
N ALA A 233 -22.49 0.22 -6.88
CA ALA A 233 -23.19 -0.25 -5.69
C ALA A 233 -22.64 0.33 -4.36
N SER A 234 -21.47 0.98 -4.36
CA SER A 234 -20.96 1.74 -3.20
C SER A 234 -20.84 3.25 -3.44
N ALA A 235 -20.96 3.72 -4.67
CA ALA A 235 -20.84 5.14 -5.01
C ALA A 235 -22.11 5.90 -4.59
N GLY A 236 -21.95 7.11 -4.04
CA GLY A 236 -23.06 7.92 -3.52
C GLY A 236 -24.01 8.37 -4.63
N ASN A 237 -23.45 8.79 -5.78
CA ASN A 237 -24.18 9.25 -6.96
C ASN A 237 -24.23 8.19 -8.08
N GLY A 238 -23.91 6.93 -7.77
CA GLY A 238 -24.00 5.81 -8.71
C GLY A 238 -23.00 5.88 -9.86
N LEU A 239 -23.47 5.62 -11.10
CA LEU A 239 -22.58 5.46 -12.27
C LEU A 239 -21.93 6.76 -12.76
N THR A 240 -22.55 7.92 -12.52
CA THR A 240 -22.01 9.21 -12.98
C THR A 240 -20.74 9.56 -12.23
N GLU A 241 -20.72 9.35 -10.92
CA GLU A 241 -19.53 9.51 -10.06
C GLU A 241 -18.42 8.54 -10.45
N VAL A 242 -18.74 7.27 -10.66
CA VAL A 242 -17.76 6.27 -11.11
C VAL A 242 -17.13 6.67 -12.46
N TRP A 243 -17.94 7.22 -13.37
CA TRP A 243 -17.44 7.71 -14.65
C TRP A 243 -16.54 8.93 -14.51
N THR A 244 -16.94 9.93 -13.71
CA THR A 244 -16.11 11.12 -13.49
C THR A 244 -14.79 10.77 -12.84
N GLU A 245 -14.79 9.82 -11.90
CA GLU A 245 -13.57 9.37 -11.22
C GLU A 245 -12.70 8.45 -12.06
N PHE A 246 -13.31 7.64 -12.93
CA PHE A 246 -12.57 6.94 -13.96
C PHE A 246 -11.84 7.95 -14.86
N VAL A 247 -12.53 8.97 -15.37
CA VAL A 247 -11.91 9.97 -16.25
C VAL A 247 -10.86 10.81 -15.50
N SER A 248 -11.08 11.17 -14.25
CA SER A 248 -10.10 11.92 -13.43
C SER A 248 -8.82 11.11 -13.26
N SER A 249 -8.92 9.83 -12.89
CA SER A 249 -7.77 8.96 -12.63
C SER A 249 -6.85 8.71 -13.85
N TRP A 250 -7.38 8.86 -15.06
CA TRP A 250 -6.62 8.71 -16.31
C TRP A 250 -6.09 10.04 -16.87
N ARG A 251 -6.35 11.18 -16.20
CA ARG A 251 -5.81 12.47 -16.64
C ARG A 251 -4.34 12.60 -16.18
N PRO A 252 -3.40 12.86 -17.11
CA PRO A 252 -2.02 13.03 -16.73
C PRO A 252 -1.81 14.36 -15.97
N VAL A 253 -0.95 14.33 -14.96
CA VAL A 253 -0.46 15.50 -14.23
C VAL A 253 0.44 16.33 -15.15
N GLN A 254 0.27 17.65 -15.13
CA GLN A 254 1.02 18.57 -16.00
C GLN A 254 2.50 18.70 -15.62
N HIS A 255 2.82 18.59 -14.32
CA HIS A 255 4.18 18.68 -13.77
C HIS A 255 4.46 17.49 -12.83
N PRO A 256 4.74 16.29 -13.38
CA PRO A 256 5.09 15.13 -12.57
C PRO A 256 6.43 15.34 -11.83
N ASP A 257 6.46 15.00 -10.55
CA ASP A 257 7.69 15.00 -9.75
C ASP A 257 8.40 13.64 -9.83
N TYR A 258 9.62 13.63 -10.38
CA TYR A 258 10.46 12.44 -10.51
C TYR A 258 11.63 12.42 -9.53
N SER A 259 11.72 13.39 -8.62
CA SER A 259 12.85 13.51 -7.67
C SER A 259 13.00 12.26 -6.78
N HIS A 260 11.90 11.58 -6.48
CA HIS A 260 11.86 10.39 -5.62
C HIS A 260 12.17 9.06 -6.34
N LEU A 261 12.27 9.04 -7.66
CA LEU A 261 12.38 7.81 -8.45
C LEU A 261 13.62 6.96 -8.08
N GLY A 262 14.73 7.60 -7.71
CA GLY A 262 15.93 6.92 -7.22
C GLY A 262 15.75 6.26 -5.85
N ALA A 263 15.05 6.92 -4.93
CA ALA A 263 14.72 6.37 -3.61
C ALA A 263 13.73 5.21 -3.75
N ASP A 264 12.75 5.34 -4.64
CA ASP A 264 11.76 4.31 -4.93
C ASP A 264 12.40 3.04 -5.52
N LEU A 265 13.33 3.19 -6.47
CA LEU A 265 14.11 2.06 -6.99
C LEU A 265 14.98 1.41 -5.92
N ARG A 266 15.55 2.21 -5.00
CA ARG A 266 16.34 1.68 -3.87
C ARG A 266 15.45 0.83 -2.95
N SER A 267 14.22 1.27 -2.68
CA SER A 267 13.24 0.51 -1.87
C SER A 267 12.90 -0.87 -2.45
N VAL A 268 12.98 -1.03 -3.78
CA VAL A 268 12.76 -2.32 -4.44
C VAL A 268 13.87 -3.33 -4.11
N LEU A 269 15.10 -2.85 -3.89
CA LEU A 269 16.25 -3.69 -3.55
C LEU A 269 16.35 -3.98 -2.05
N GLU A 270 15.52 -3.35 -1.22
CA GLU A 270 15.48 -3.59 0.22
C GLU A 270 14.92 -5.00 0.57
N GLY A 271 15.31 -5.47 1.76
CA GLY A 271 14.94 -6.80 2.26
C GLY A 271 15.57 -7.91 1.42
N ASN A 272 14.75 -8.79 0.84
CA ASN A 272 15.21 -9.86 -0.05
C ASN A 272 15.37 -9.42 -1.53
N GLY A 273 15.10 -8.14 -1.85
CA GLY A 273 15.19 -7.61 -3.21
C GLY A 273 16.59 -7.73 -3.81
N TRP A 274 17.63 -7.46 -3.03
CA TRP A 274 19.03 -7.62 -3.46
C TRP A 274 19.40 -9.08 -3.78
N LEU A 275 18.88 -10.06 -3.02
CA LEU A 275 19.10 -11.49 -3.30
C LEU A 275 18.48 -11.88 -4.64
N LEU A 276 17.25 -11.42 -4.89
CA LEU A 276 16.57 -11.62 -6.18
C LEU A 276 17.33 -10.93 -7.31
N ALA A 277 17.84 -9.72 -7.10
CA ALA A 277 18.66 -9.01 -8.07
C ALA A 277 19.96 -9.78 -8.42
N MET A 278 20.67 -10.29 -7.40
CA MET A 278 21.86 -11.11 -7.61
C MET A 278 21.57 -12.39 -8.41
N LEU A 279 20.46 -13.07 -8.09
CA LEU A 279 20.01 -14.25 -8.84
C LEU A 279 19.51 -13.90 -10.25
N ALA A 280 19.04 -12.68 -10.47
CA ALA A 280 18.56 -12.20 -11.77
C ALA A 280 19.70 -11.89 -12.76
N ILE A 281 20.88 -11.47 -12.30
CA ILE A 281 22.02 -11.08 -13.17
C ILE A 281 22.37 -12.17 -14.21
N PRO A 282 22.59 -13.45 -13.83
CA PRO A 282 22.85 -14.50 -14.82
C PRO A 282 21.67 -14.72 -15.76
N GLY A 283 20.44 -14.59 -15.26
CA GLY A 283 19.22 -14.70 -16.05
C GLY A 283 19.14 -13.62 -17.12
N LEU A 284 19.48 -12.38 -16.78
CA LEU A 284 19.54 -11.25 -17.70
C LEU A 284 20.57 -11.48 -18.80
N LEU A 285 21.81 -11.84 -18.45
CA LEU A 285 22.88 -12.12 -19.42
C LEU A 285 22.51 -13.24 -20.39
N ILE A 286 21.92 -14.33 -19.88
CA ILE A 286 21.47 -15.45 -20.71
C ILE A 286 20.31 -15.03 -21.62
N SER A 287 19.41 -14.18 -21.12
CA SER A 287 18.23 -13.75 -21.88
C SER A 287 18.60 -12.79 -23.01
N CYS A 288 19.61 -11.93 -22.83
CA CYS A 288 20.18 -11.13 -23.90
C CYS A 288 20.60 -12.00 -25.10
N GLN A 289 21.16 -13.19 -24.83
CA GLN A 289 21.66 -14.09 -25.88
C GLN A 289 20.57 -15.00 -26.46
N ARG A 290 19.61 -15.44 -25.63
CA ARG A 290 18.69 -16.53 -26.00
C ARG A 290 17.26 -16.09 -26.28
N ARG A 291 16.81 -14.98 -25.70
CA ARG A 291 15.41 -14.51 -25.74
C ARG A 291 15.32 -12.97 -25.66
N PRO A 292 15.98 -12.22 -26.57
CA PRO A 292 16.05 -10.76 -26.47
C PRO A 292 14.67 -10.08 -26.52
N GLY A 293 13.71 -10.66 -27.23
CA GLY A 293 12.34 -10.13 -27.29
C GLY A 293 11.56 -10.28 -25.99
N ASP A 294 11.69 -11.43 -25.31
CA ASP A 294 11.05 -11.62 -24.00
C ASP A 294 11.69 -10.72 -22.94
N LEU A 295 13.02 -10.56 -22.98
CA LEU A 295 13.74 -9.65 -22.10
C LEU A 295 13.27 -8.20 -22.27
N ALA A 296 13.13 -7.71 -23.51
CA ALA A 296 12.66 -6.36 -23.77
C ALA A 296 11.27 -6.10 -23.14
N LEU A 297 10.32 -7.03 -23.32
CA LEU A 297 8.97 -6.91 -22.76
C LEU A 297 8.96 -6.88 -21.23
N ILE A 298 9.78 -7.72 -20.60
CA ILE A 298 9.86 -7.81 -19.14
C ILE A 298 10.55 -6.56 -18.54
N LEU A 299 11.54 -6.02 -19.24
CA LEU A 299 12.16 -4.74 -18.85
C LEU A 299 11.17 -3.58 -19.02
N THR A 300 10.34 -3.57 -20.07
CA THR A 300 9.25 -2.61 -20.22
C THR A 300 8.22 -2.73 -19.09
N LEU A 301 7.88 -3.96 -18.66
CA LEU A 301 7.00 -4.18 -17.50
C LEU A 301 7.61 -3.58 -16.22
N ALA A 302 8.93 -3.73 -16.02
CA ALA A 302 9.61 -3.17 -14.86
C ALA A 302 9.75 -1.64 -14.91
N SER A 303 10.02 -1.05 -16.08
CA SER A 303 10.25 0.40 -16.21
C SER A 303 8.97 1.22 -16.30
N SER A 304 7.90 0.66 -16.86
CA SER A 304 6.62 1.37 -17.04
C SER A 304 5.97 1.79 -15.73
N GLY A 305 6.08 1.00 -14.66
CA GLY A 305 5.52 1.37 -13.35
C GLY A 305 6.11 2.68 -12.81
N PRO A 306 7.42 2.75 -12.54
CA PRO A 306 8.06 3.97 -12.00
C PRO A 306 7.95 5.18 -12.92
N LEU A 307 7.90 4.97 -14.24
CA LEU A 307 7.81 6.06 -15.20
C LEU A 307 6.39 6.62 -15.32
N LEU A 308 5.36 5.78 -15.17
CA LEU A 308 3.96 6.20 -15.28
C LEU A 308 3.34 6.61 -13.95
N GLY A 309 3.86 6.12 -12.82
CA GLY A 309 3.36 6.45 -11.48
C GLY A 309 3.22 7.97 -11.27
N PRO A 310 4.30 8.77 -11.40
CA PRO A 310 4.23 10.21 -11.23
C PRO A 310 3.34 10.95 -12.25
N LEU A 311 3.08 10.36 -13.42
CA LEU A 311 2.24 10.96 -14.46
C LEU A 311 0.75 10.86 -14.14
N PHE A 312 0.34 9.81 -13.43
CA PHE A 312 -1.07 9.58 -13.05
C PHE A 312 -1.27 9.64 -11.54
N ALA A 313 -0.29 10.19 -10.82
CA ALA A 313 -0.43 10.51 -9.42
C ALA A 313 -1.62 11.45 -9.25
N ASP A 314 -2.47 11.20 -8.25
CA ASP A 314 -3.59 12.09 -7.97
C ASP A 314 -3.04 13.48 -7.61
N GLY A 315 -3.04 14.38 -8.60
CA GLY A 315 -2.72 15.80 -8.44
C GLY A 315 -3.80 16.56 -7.68
N SER A 316 -4.87 15.88 -7.26
CA SER A 316 -5.76 16.37 -6.23
C SER A 316 -5.04 16.25 -4.89
N SER A 317 -4.56 17.38 -4.39
CA SER A 317 -4.45 17.67 -2.96
C SER A 317 -5.83 17.63 -2.28
N GLY A 318 -6.55 16.53 -2.50
CA GLY A 318 -7.69 16.11 -1.72
C GLY A 318 -7.20 15.14 -0.64
N PRO A 319 -7.92 15.03 0.48
CA PRO A 319 -7.32 14.74 1.78
C PRO A 319 -7.65 13.31 2.20
N THR A 320 -7.99 12.46 1.24
CA THR A 320 -7.91 11.03 1.42
C THR A 320 -6.42 10.68 1.41
N PRO A 321 -5.90 9.94 2.40
CA PRO A 321 -4.49 9.62 2.41
C PRO A 321 -4.21 8.81 1.14
N SER A 322 -3.48 9.39 0.19
CA SER A 322 -3.09 8.69 -1.03
C SER A 322 -1.93 7.78 -0.68
N ILE A 323 -2.05 6.51 -1.05
CA ILE A 323 -0.92 5.57 -0.98
C ILE A 323 0.11 6.13 -1.96
N PRO A 324 1.38 6.37 -1.56
CA PRO A 324 2.38 6.89 -2.49
C PRO A 324 2.43 6.05 -3.76
N ASP A 325 2.28 6.68 -4.93
CA ASP A 325 2.19 6.01 -6.23
C ASP A 325 3.43 5.17 -6.58
N SER A 326 4.57 5.50 -5.96
CA SER A 326 5.80 4.71 -6.05
C SER A 326 5.69 3.29 -5.49
N ILE A 327 4.77 3.06 -4.56
CA ILE A 327 4.51 1.75 -3.94
C ILE A 327 3.73 0.83 -4.91
N ALA A 328 2.89 1.39 -5.78
CA ALA A 328 2.11 0.62 -6.76
C ALA A 328 2.97 0.05 -7.91
N ALA A 329 4.13 0.67 -8.20
CA ALA A 329 5.06 0.27 -9.26
C ALA A 329 6.11 -0.79 -8.83
N ALA A 330 6.52 -0.78 -7.56
CA ALA A 330 7.43 -1.75 -6.96
C ALA A 330 7.10 -3.25 -7.20
N PRO A 331 5.83 -3.71 -7.19
CA PRO A 331 5.51 -5.13 -7.39
C PRO A 331 5.89 -5.63 -8.78
N PHE A 332 5.72 -4.81 -9.82
CA PHE A 332 6.04 -5.20 -11.20
C PHE A 332 7.55 -5.35 -11.41
N ILE A 333 8.37 -4.48 -10.80
CA ILE A 333 9.84 -4.65 -10.82
C ILE A 333 10.24 -5.94 -10.11
N ARG A 334 9.67 -6.20 -8.93
CA ARG A 334 9.95 -7.44 -8.17
C ARG A 334 9.52 -8.68 -8.96
N MET A 335 8.38 -8.65 -9.63
CA MET A 335 7.92 -9.73 -10.51
C MET A 335 8.92 -9.97 -11.66
N THR A 336 9.40 -8.91 -12.31
CA THR A 336 10.44 -8.99 -13.33
C THR A 336 11.73 -9.63 -12.79
N LEU A 337 12.22 -9.17 -11.63
CA LEU A 337 13.40 -9.76 -10.98
C LEU A 337 13.20 -11.25 -10.68
N THR A 338 12.00 -11.63 -10.21
CA THR A 338 11.72 -13.05 -9.95
C THR A 338 11.67 -13.88 -11.22
N LEU A 339 11.17 -13.36 -12.34
CA LEU A 339 11.21 -14.09 -13.60
C LEU A 339 12.66 -14.29 -14.11
N LEU A 340 13.50 -13.26 -14.02
CA LEU A 340 14.92 -13.37 -14.36
C LEU A 340 15.65 -14.37 -13.46
N ALA A 341 15.38 -14.34 -12.15
CA ALA A 341 15.87 -15.33 -11.21
C ALA A 341 15.33 -16.74 -11.52
N ALA A 342 14.08 -16.87 -11.98
CA ALA A 342 13.51 -18.16 -12.38
C ALA A 342 14.28 -18.77 -13.55
N TRP A 343 14.67 -17.94 -14.52
CA TRP A 343 15.45 -18.38 -15.68
C TRP A 343 16.88 -18.80 -15.31
N SER A 344 17.56 -18.06 -14.45
CA SER A 344 18.90 -18.42 -13.97
C SER A 344 18.87 -19.76 -13.22
N LEU A 345 17.94 -19.91 -12.28
CA LEU A 345 17.74 -21.12 -11.50
C LEU A 345 17.29 -22.31 -12.36
N THR A 346 16.47 -22.08 -13.38
CA THR A 346 16.05 -23.13 -14.32
C THR A 346 17.23 -23.65 -15.15
N MET A 347 18.14 -22.78 -15.58
CA MET A 347 19.35 -23.19 -16.28
C MET A 347 20.29 -23.97 -15.37
N ALA A 348 20.50 -23.51 -14.13
CA ALA A 348 21.26 -24.24 -13.12
C ALA A 348 20.65 -25.62 -12.88
N TYR A 349 19.33 -25.68 -12.67
CA TYR A 349 18.58 -26.93 -12.50
C TYR A 349 18.75 -27.89 -13.68
N ARG A 350 18.64 -27.41 -14.91
CA ARG A 350 18.79 -28.24 -16.14
C ARG A 350 20.22 -28.71 -16.37
N ARG A 351 21.23 -27.88 -16.05
CA ARG A 351 22.65 -28.25 -16.19
C ARG A 351 23.09 -29.26 -15.12
N LEU A 352 22.66 -29.05 -13.87
CA LEU A 352 22.98 -29.93 -12.75
C LEU A 352 22.20 -31.25 -12.79
N GLY A 353 21.01 -31.27 -13.40
CA GLY A 353 20.18 -32.47 -13.55
C GLY A 353 20.81 -33.62 -14.35
N LYS A 354 21.91 -33.39 -15.08
CA LYS A 354 22.67 -34.47 -15.71
C LYS A 354 23.57 -35.23 -14.73
N HIS A 355 23.89 -34.70 -13.55
CA HIS A 355 24.85 -35.29 -12.60
C HIS A 355 24.38 -35.22 -11.13
N ARG A 356 24.10 -36.42 -10.58
CA ARG A 356 23.91 -36.79 -9.16
C ARG A 356 22.72 -36.15 -8.42
N ARG A 357 21.89 -37.02 -7.81
CA ARG A 357 20.74 -36.69 -6.93
C ARG A 357 21.09 -35.74 -5.78
N THR A 358 22.34 -35.71 -5.33
CA THR A 358 22.84 -34.84 -4.26
C THR A 358 22.87 -33.35 -4.63
N THR A 359 23.19 -33.00 -5.89
CA THR A 359 23.24 -31.60 -6.33
C THR A 359 21.84 -31.00 -6.45
N HIS A 360 20.85 -31.83 -6.81
CA HIS A 360 19.43 -31.46 -6.83
C HIS A 360 18.91 -31.15 -5.42
N LEU A 361 19.22 -32.01 -4.45
CA LEU A 361 18.87 -31.78 -3.06
C LEU A 361 19.52 -30.49 -2.53
N LEU A 362 20.80 -30.26 -2.84
CA LEU A 362 21.50 -29.02 -2.46
C LEU A 362 20.82 -27.76 -3.02
N LEU A 363 20.46 -27.75 -4.31
CA LEU A 363 19.76 -26.62 -4.91
C LEU A 363 18.40 -26.36 -4.26
N MET A 364 17.64 -27.42 -3.95
CA MET A 364 16.37 -27.31 -3.24
C MET A 364 16.56 -26.80 -1.82
N THR A 365 17.58 -27.27 -1.09
CA THR A 365 17.89 -26.76 0.25
C THR A 365 18.26 -25.29 0.21
N ILE A 366 19.05 -24.84 -0.76
CA ILE A 366 19.41 -23.41 -0.91
C ILE A 366 18.16 -22.57 -1.20
N LEU A 367 17.25 -23.05 -2.05
CA LEU A 367 15.99 -22.34 -2.34
C LEU A 367 15.10 -22.22 -1.10
N TRP A 368 15.01 -23.26 -0.28
CA TRP A 368 14.27 -23.19 0.99
C TRP A 368 14.97 -22.33 2.04
N ILE A 369 16.30 -22.32 2.08
CA ILE A 369 17.08 -21.37 2.90
C ILE A 369 16.78 -19.93 2.45
N LEU A 370 16.66 -19.67 1.15
CA LEU A 370 16.29 -18.35 0.63
C LEU A 370 14.88 -17.93 1.06
N VAL A 371 13.91 -18.87 1.05
CA VAL A 371 12.57 -18.63 1.60
C VAL A 371 12.65 -18.33 3.09
N GLY A 372 13.43 -19.10 3.87
CA GLY A 372 13.66 -18.86 5.29
C GLY A 372 14.33 -17.52 5.59
N ALA A 373 15.32 -17.12 4.78
CA ALA A 373 16.00 -15.83 4.89
C ALA A 373 15.05 -14.67 4.54
N SER A 374 14.18 -14.85 3.54
CA SER A 374 13.13 -13.87 3.23
C SER A 374 12.16 -13.71 4.39
N LEU A 375 11.88 -14.81 5.09
CA LEU A 375 11.04 -14.84 6.29
C LEU A 375 11.67 -14.06 7.46
N SER A 376 12.98 -14.20 7.67
CA SER A 376 13.71 -13.53 8.76
C SER A 376 14.02 -12.05 8.50
N MET A 377 14.10 -11.64 7.23
CA MET A 377 14.36 -10.24 6.85
C MET A 377 13.09 -9.39 6.80
N ARG A 378 11.95 -9.92 7.25
CA ARG A 378 10.66 -9.26 7.19
C ARG A 378 10.50 -8.25 8.32
N THR A 379 9.92 -7.11 7.98
CA THR A 379 9.41 -6.14 8.94
C THR A 379 7.89 -6.03 8.76
N PRO A 380 7.09 -6.17 9.83
CA PRO A 380 7.46 -6.60 11.17
C PRO A 380 7.80 -8.10 11.21
N ASP A 381 8.57 -8.51 12.22
CA ASP A 381 8.93 -9.92 12.41
C ASP A 381 7.66 -10.76 12.62
N LEU A 382 7.60 -11.96 12.06
CA LEU A 382 6.48 -12.89 12.23
C LEU A 382 6.22 -13.27 13.69
N ARG A 383 7.23 -13.08 14.55
CA ARG A 383 7.15 -13.30 16.00
C ARG A 383 6.54 -12.11 16.74
N SER A 384 6.53 -10.92 16.15
CA SER A 384 5.85 -9.79 16.75
C SER A 384 4.33 -9.99 16.64
N GLY A 385 3.64 -9.91 17.76
CA GLY A 385 2.19 -10.06 17.80
C GLY A 385 1.48 -8.97 16.98
N LYS A 386 0.19 -9.17 16.70
CA LYS A 386 -0.64 -8.13 16.09
C LYS A 386 -0.74 -6.95 17.05
N THR A 387 -0.41 -5.77 16.58
CA THR A 387 -0.63 -4.54 17.34
C THR A 387 -2.01 -4.00 17.07
N GLN A 388 -2.63 -3.44 18.10
CA GLN A 388 -3.89 -2.72 18.01
C GLN A 388 -3.73 -1.26 18.44
N VAL A 389 -2.53 -0.69 18.24
CA VAL A 389 -2.17 0.66 18.69
C VAL A 389 -3.15 1.71 18.16
N VAL A 390 -3.48 1.66 16.86
CA VAL A 390 -4.36 2.67 16.24
C VAL A 390 -5.78 2.57 16.79
N THR A 391 -6.28 1.36 16.97
CA THR A 391 -7.63 1.08 17.50
C THR A 391 -7.72 1.43 18.98
N GLN A 392 -6.72 1.06 19.79
CA GLN A 392 -6.62 1.40 21.21
C GLN A 392 -6.52 2.91 21.42
N TRP A 393 -5.72 3.59 20.59
CA TRP A 393 -5.63 5.05 20.59
C TRP A 393 -6.98 5.69 20.24
N ALA A 394 -7.62 5.26 19.15
CA ALA A 394 -8.90 5.82 18.72
C ALA A 394 -9.98 5.65 19.79
N ARG A 395 -10.06 4.47 20.41
CA ARG A 395 -10.94 4.22 21.56
C ARG A 395 -10.64 5.14 22.74
N SER A 396 -9.36 5.23 23.13
CA SER A 396 -8.92 6.09 24.23
C SER A 396 -9.24 7.57 23.99
N VAL A 397 -9.07 8.05 22.77
CA VAL A 397 -9.40 9.42 22.37
C VAL A 397 -10.89 9.64 22.46
N LEU A 398 -11.71 8.77 21.83
CA LEU A 398 -13.17 8.91 21.82
C LEU A 398 -13.75 8.85 23.23
N GLU A 399 -13.35 7.87 24.05
CA GLU A 399 -13.80 7.75 25.44
C GLU A 399 -13.46 9.03 26.22
N GLY A 400 -12.23 9.55 26.07
CA GLY A 400 -11.73 10.74 26.77
C GLY A 400 -12.35 12.07 26.36
N LEU A 401 -13.21 12.11 25.35
CA LEU A 401 -13.87 13.35 24.92
C LEU A 401 -14.91 13.84 25.94
N PRO A 402 -15.24 15.14 25.96
CA PRO A 402 -16.45 15.67 26.58
C PRO A 402 -17.71 15.32 25.78
N GLU A 403 -18.87 15.27 26.44
CA GLU A 403 -20.17 14.99 25.80
C GLU A 403 -20.49 16.07 24.76
N ASP A 404 -21.10 15.64 23.65
CA ASP A 404 -21.55 16.51 22.56
C ASP A 404 -20.45 17.41 21.96
N SER A 405 -19.21 16.91 21.93
CA SER A 405 -18.04 17.67 21.45
C SER A 405 -17.90 17.69 19.92
N LEU A 406 -17.28 18.77 19.43
CA LEU A 406 -16.87 18.95 18.04
C LEU A 406 -15.38 18.64 17.91
N LEU A 407 -15.02 17.72 17.03
CA LEU A 407 -13.63 17.31 16.84
C LEU A 407 -13.06 17.78 15.50
N LEU A 408 -11.89 18.41 15.55
CA LEU A 408 -11.08 18.81 14.40
C LEU A 408 -9.83 17.93 14.25
N CYS A 409 -9.68 17.27 13.11
CA CYS A 409 -8.63 16.34 12.73
C CYS A 409 -7.62 16.92 11.73
N GLY A 410 -7.94 18.04 11.07
CA GLY A 410 -7.02 18.74 10.18
C GLY A 410 -6.72 18.00 8.88
N GLY A 411 -7.61 17.09 8.46
CA GLY A 411 -7.38 16.23 7.30
C GLY A 411 -6.34 15.13 7.51
N SER A 412 -5.97 14.88 8.76
CA SER A 412 -5.16 13.70 9.10
C SER A 412 -5.96 12.42 8.82
N PRO A 413 -5.31 11.34 8.34
CA PRO A 413 -5.97 10.04 8.18
C PRO A 413 -6.47 9.46 9.52
N LEU A 414 -5.97 9.98 10.66
CA LEU A 414 -6.50 9.68 11.98
C LEU A 414 -7.96 10.11 12.16
N GLY A 415 -8.44 11.13 11.45
CA GLY A 415 -9.85 11.53 11.49
C GLY A 415 -10.77 10.45 10.92
N SER A 416 -10.35 9.82 9.83
CA SER A 416 -11.05 8.66 9.25
C SER A 416 -11.03 7.45 10.18
N VAL A 417 -9.91 7.21 10.87
CA VAL A 417 -9.81 6.16 11.90
C VAL A 417 -10.84 6.38 13.00
N LEU A 418 -10.91 7.60 13.56
CA LEU A 418 -11.84 7.93 14.64
C LEU A 418 -13.29 7.75 14.20
N SER A 419 -13.63 8.18 12.99
CA SER A 419 -14.98 8.00 12.42
C SER A 419 -15.34 6.52 12.24
N VAL A 420 -14.41 5.69 11.78
CA VAL A 420 -14.60 4.23 11.62
C VAL A 420 -14.80 3.55 12.98
N VAL A 421 -13.97 3.87 13.97
CA VAL A 421 -14.08 3.27 15.31
C VAL A 421 -15.38 3.72 15.99
N GLN A 422 -15.72 5.00 15.89
CA GLN A 422 -16.97 5.56 16.40
C GLN A 422 -18.19 4.85 15.80
N SER A 423 -18.24 4.68 14.48
CA SER A 423 -19.39 4.06 13.80
C SER A 423 -19.48 2.55 14.04
N HIS A 424 -18.36 1.83 14.00
CA HIS A 424 -18.36 0.37 14.13
C HIS A 424 -18.42 -0.13 15.58
N GLU A 425 -17.85 0.61 16.54
CA GLU A 425 -17.88 0.24 17.96
C GLU A 425 -19.00 0.94 18.74
N GLY A 426 -19.64 1.96 18.16
CA GLY A 426 -20.72 2.71 18.81
C GLY A 426 -20.26 3.58 19.98
N ILE A 427 -19.00 3.98 20.00
CA ILE A 427 -18.40 4.75 21.09
C ILE A 427 -18.62 6.24 20.83
N ARG A 428 -19.26 6.92 21.77
CA ARG A 428 -19.53 8.37 21.73
C ARG A 428 -20.18 8.84 20.42
N PRO A 429 -21.38 8.33 20.06
CA PRO A 429 -22.10 8.77 18.87
C PRO A 429 -22.56 10.24 18.93
N ASP A 430 -22.51 10.84 20.12
CA ASP A 430 -22.78 12.26 20.39
C ASP A 430 -21.69 13.20 19.84
N VAL A 431 -20.45 12.71 19.65
CA VAL A 431 -19.33 13.51 19.16
C VAL A 431 -19.41 13.67 17.64
N THR A 432 -19.15 14.87 17.13
CA THR A 432 -19.13 15.14 15.68
C THR A 432 -17.70 15.38 15.18
N VAL A 433 -17.18 14.48 14.34
CA VAL A 433 -15.85 14.62 13.69
C VAL A 433 -15.96 15.50 12.45
N LEU A 434 -15.70 16.79 12.57
CA LEU A 434 -16.08 17.80 11.58
C LEU A 434 -15.28 17.75 10.27
N ASP A 435 -13.98 17.48 10.31
CA ASP A 435 -13.06 17.66 9.19
C ASP A 435 -12.18 16.41 8.94
N ARG A 436 -12.86 15.29 8.66
CA ARG A 436 -12.22 14.00 8.31
C ARG A 436 -11.16 14.15 7.21
N SER A 437 -11.43 15.04 6.26
CA SER A 437 -10.56 15.38 5.15
C SER A 437 -9.99 16.81 5.29
N GLY A 438 -10.10 17.47 6.44
CA GLY A 438 -9.54 18.83 6.61
C GLY A 438 -10.39 19.93 6.00
N ALA A 439 -11.40 19.59 5.18
CA ALA A 439 -12.57 20.41 4.96
C ALA A 439 -13.71 19.93 5.87
N ILE A 440 -14.51 20.88 6.38
CA ILE A 440 -15.66 20.54 7.24
C ILE A 440 -16.74 19.88 6.38
N ASP A 441 -17.16 18.68 6.77
CA ASP A 441 -18.21 17.92 6.09
C ASP A 441 -19.59 18.49 6.47
N PRO A 442 -20.34 19.08 5.52
CA PRO A 442 -21.64 19.66 5.82
C PRO A 442 -22.69 18.60 6.21
N ILE A 443 -22.58 17.34 5.78
CA ILE A 443 -23.54 16.30 6.20
C ILE A 443 -23.45 16.03 7.69
N LEU A 444 -22.24 16.07 8.25
CA LEU A 444 -22.03 15.89 9.69
C LEU A 444 -22.65 17.03 10.50
N LEU A 445 -22.97 18.15 9.85
CA LEU A 445 -23.72 19.27 10.39
C LEU A 445 -25.21 19.26 10.02
N GLY A 446 -25.71 18.20 9.36
CA GLY A 446 -27.08 18.09 8.87
C GLY A 446 -27.40 19.01 7.69
N LEU A 447 -26.39 19.52 6.99
CA LEU A 447 -26.52 20.42 5.85
C LEU A 447 -26.49 19.63 4.53
N PRO A 448 -27.14 20.15 3.46
CA PRO A 448 -27.11 19.51 2.15
C PRO A 448 -25.71 19.56 1.53
N VAL A 449 -25.44 18.62 0.62
CA VAL A 449 -24.10 18.42 0.02
C VAL A 449 -23.59 19.67 -0.73
N GLU A 450 -24.48 20.43 -1.33
CA GLU A 450 -24.09 21.58 -2.15
C GLU A 450 -23.88 22.86 -1.33
N THR A 451 -23.85 22.75 0.01
CA THR A 451 -23.72 23.93 0.88
C THR A 451 -22.34 24.58 0.72
N PRO A 452 -22.26 25.88 0.38
CA PRO A 452 -20.97 26.55 0.19
C PRO A 452 -20.19 26.63 1.51
N ALA A 453 -18.88 26.39 1.45
CA ALA A 453 -17.94 26.43 2.57
C ALA A 453 -18.14 27.58 3.59
N PRO A 454 -18.35 28.86 3.18
CA PRO A 454 -18.60 29.94 4.15
C PRO A 454 -19.85 29.71 5.01
N ARG A 455 -20.90 29.11 4.45
CA ARG A 455 -22.14 28.79 5.17
C ARG A 455 -21.94 27.60 6.12
N VAL A 456 -21.15 26.61 5.72
CA VAL A 456 -20.75 25.48 6.58
C VAL A 456 -19.97 25.97 7.79
N LEU A 457 -18.98 26.85 7.57
CA LEU A 457 -18.20 27.49 8.63
C LEU A 457 -19.07 28.32 9.57
N GLN A 458 -20.05 29.06 9.05
CA GLN A 458 -20.97 29.84 9.87
C GLN A 458 -21.80 28.95 10.80
N VAL A 459 -22.31 27.82 10.30
CA VAL A 459 -23.06 26.86 11.13
C VAL A 459 -22.16 26.21 12.18
N ALA A 460 -20.94 25.80 11.82
CA ALA A 460 -19.98 25.27 12.78
C ALA A 460 -19.67 26.28 13.90
N ARG A 461 -19.50 27.57 13.56
CA ARG A 461 -19.33 28.65 14.55
C ARG A 461 -20.54 28.82 15.46
N SER A 462 -21.76 28.66 14.94
CA SER A 462 -22.97 28.76 15.74
C SER A 462 -23.10 27.64 16.78
N LEU A 463 -22.62 26.43 16.45
CA LEU A 463 -22.57 25.29 17.38
C LEU A 463 -21.54 25.49 18.50
N ILE A 464 -20.39 26.08 18.18
CA ILE A 464 -19.40 26.47 19.19
C ILE A 464 -20.00 27.53 20.12
N ALA A 465 -20.68 28.54 19.56
CA ALA A 465 -21.34 29.59 20.32
C ALA A 465 -22.49 29.08 21.20
N SER A 466 -23.13 27.94 20.85
CA SER A 466 -24.12 27.28 21.69
C SER A 466 -23.54 26.49 22.86
N GLY A 467 -22.21 26.51 23.05
CA GLY A 467 -21.52 25.88 24.17
C GLY A 467 -21.01 24.46 23.90
N ARG A 468 -21.02 23.98 22.64
CA ARG A 468 -20.43 22.68 22.32
C ARG A 468 -18.90 22.78 22.38
N PRO A 469 -18.22 21.92 23.16
CA PRO A 469 -16.77 22.00 23.33
C PRO A 469 -16.06 21.63 22.02
N LEU A 470 -15.07 22.44 21.64
CA LEU A 470 -14.28 22.26 20.43
C LEU A 470 -12.90 21.68 20.78
N LEU A 471 -12.60 20.50 20.24
CA LEU A 471 -11.32 19.83 20.40
C LEU A 471 -10.63 19.63 19.06
N ALA A 472 -9.31 19.56 19.08
CA ALA A 472 -8.48 19.47 17.90
C ALA A 472 -7.30 18.50 18.09
N LEU A 473 -7.00 17.72 17.05
CA LEU A 473 -5.70 17.07 16.90
C LEU A 473 -4.62 18.12 16.64
N PRO A 474 -3.35 17.86 17.02
CA PRO A 474 -2.23 18.78 16.74
C PRO A 474 -2.07 19.15 15.25
N LEU A 475 -2.50 18.26 14.35
CA LEU A 475 -2.47 18.50 12.91
C LEU A 475 -3.54 19.51 12.44
N ALA A 476 -4.59 19.74 13.22
CA ALA A 476 -5.71 20.62 12.89
C ALA A 476 -5.49 22.10 13.27
N LEU A 477 -4.32 22.47 13.79
CA LEU A 477 -4.04 23.81 14.31
C LEU A 477 -4.22 24.95 13.29
N HIS A 478 -4.18 24.63 11.99
CA HIS A 478 -4.38 25.58 10.90
C HIS A 478 -5.86 25.90 10.63
N GLN A 479 -6.81 25.19 11.25
CA GLN A 479 -8.25 25.36 11.02
C GLN A 479 -8.74 26.75 11.42
N GLU A 480 -9.58 27.35 10.57
CA GLU A 480 -10.12 28.69 10.80
C GLU A 480 -11.00 28.80 12.04
N LEU A 481 -11.61 27.69 12.47
CA LEU A 481 -12.43 27.62 13.68
C LEU A 481 -11.63 27.80 14.97
N LEU A 482 -10.33 27.49 14.95
CA LEU A 482 -9.46 27.65 16.12
C LEU A 482 -8.91 29.08 16.26
N ARG A 483 -9.02 29.92 15.21
CA ARG A 483 -8.55 31.30 15.26
C ARG A 483 -9.26 32.07 16.37
N GLY A 484 -8.49 32.72 17.23
CA GLY A 484 -8.99 33.51 18.37
C GLY A 484 -9.08 32.75 19.69
N HIS A 485 -9.12 31.42 19.67
CA HIS A 485 -9.19 30.60 20.89
C HIS A 485 -7.79 30.38 21.51
N GLY A 486 -7.74 30.23 22.83
CA GLY A 486 -6.61 29.64 23.54
C GLY A 486 -6.66 28.12 23.45
N LEU A 487 -5.50 27.46 23.38
CA LEU A 487 -5.41 26.00 23.29
C LEU A 487 -4.76 25.43 24.55
N SER A 488 -5.47 24.54 25.24
CA SER A 488 -4.96 23.78 26.38
C SER A 488 -4.90 22.28 26.06
N PRO A 489 -4.02 21.51 26.72
CA PRO A 489 -4.03 20.05 26.60
C PRO A 489 -5.35 19.47 27.14
N TRP A 490 -5.82 18.39 26.52
CA TRP A 490 -6.94 17.57 26.97
C TRP A 490 -6.67 16.11 26.60
N GLY A 491 -6.04 15.36 27.52
CA GLY A 491 -5.58 14.00 27.20
C GLY A 491 -4.61 14.01 26.00
N LEU A 492 -4.97 13.29 24.94
CA LEU A 492 -4.20 13.23 23.68
C LEU A 492 -4.57 14.33 22.67
N LEU A 493 -5.49 15.23 23.02
CA LEU A 493 -6.02 16.29 22.16
C LEU A 493 -5.70 17.68 22.72
N LEU A 494 -6.08 18.71 21.95
CA LEU A 494 -6.07 20.10 22.36
C LEU A 494 -7.51 20.62 22.44
N ILE A 495 -7.91 21.17 23.58
CA ILE A 495 -9.21 21.82 23.73
C ILE A 495 -9.09 23.31 23.45
N ALA A 496 -9.98 23.82 22.61
CA ALA A 496 -10.13 25.24 22.33
C ALA A 496 -11.01 25.89 23.41
N ARG A 497 -10.55 27.05 23.89
CA ARG A 497 -11.20 27.79 24.97
C ARG A 497 -11.01 29.29 24.81
N ASP A 498 -11.75 30.06 25.58
CA ASP A 498 -11.47 31.48 25.68
C ASP A 498 -10.16 31.73 26.43
N ARG A 499 -9.39 32.73 25.96
CA ARG A 499 -8.06 33.03 26.51
C ARG A 499 -8.10 33.50 27.96
N THR A 500 -9.26 33.99 28.41
CA THR A 500 -9.50 34.50 29.76
C THR A 500 -9.77 33.40 30.77
N ASP A 501 -10.14 32.21 30.33
CA ASP A 501 -10.52 31.12 31.22
C ASP A 501 -9.27 30.41 31.79
N PRO A 502 -9.36 29.85 33.02
CA PRO A 502 -8.30 28.99 33.56
C PRO A 502 -8.17 27.69 32.76
N ALA A 503 -6.99 27.08 32.81
CA ALA A 503 -6.75 25.82 32.10
C ALA A 503 -7.63 24.73 32.70
N PRO A 504 -8.40 23.99 31.89
CA PRO A 504 -9.22 22.90 32.39
C PRO A 504 -8.32 21.79 32.94
N ASP A 505 -8.77 21.13 34.01
CA ASP A 505 -8.11 19.93 34.53
C ASP A 505 -8.34 18.77 33.55
N ASP A 506 -7.26 18.26 32.95
CA ASP A 506 -7.28 17.17 31.98
C ASP A 506 -7.03 15.80 32.63
N SER A 507 -6.94 15.74 33.96
CA SER A 507 -6.65 14.51 34.72
C SER A 507 -7.61 13.36 34.38
N GLY A 508 -8.90 13.66 34.26
CA GLY A 508 -9.94 12.70 33.89
C GLY A 508 -9.75 12.14 32.46
N ALA A 509 -9.40 12.98 31.49
CA ALA A 509 -9.11 12.54 30.13
C ALA A 509 -7.87 11.65 30.06
N TRP A 510 -6.83 11.97 30.83
CA TRP A 510 -5.62 11.15 30.93
C TRP A 510 -5.83 9.79 31.60
N GLN A 511 -6.75 9.68 32.56
CA GLN A 511 -7.09 8.39 33.18
C GLN A 511 -7.75 7.42 32.19
N GLN A 512 -8.34 7.95 31.12
CA GLN A 512 -8.98 7.16 30.07
C GLN A 512 -7.99 6.71 28.98
N VAL A 513 -6.77 7.26 28.96
CA VAL A 513 -5.74 6.86 27.99
C VAL A 513 -5.24 5.46 28.33
N LYS A 514 -5.60 4.48 27.50
CA LYS A 514 -5.22 3.07 27.64
C LYS A 514 -4.71 2.52 26.31
N ILE A 515 -3.41 2.68 26.06
CA ILE A 515 -2.73 2.18 24.85
C ILE A 515 -1.64 1.20 25.29
N ALA A 516 -1.98 -0.08 25.40
CA ALA A 516 -1.08 -1.11 25.92
C ALA A 516 0.11 -1.38 24.99
N ASP A 517 -0.09 -1.22 23.68
CA ASP A 517 0.91 -1.52 22.65
C ASP A 517 1.84 -0.32 22.35
N LEU A 518 1.69 0.80 23.07
CA LEU A 518 2.49 2.00 22.88
C LEU A 518 3.09 2.50 24.22
N PRO A 519 4.42 2.59 24.34
CA PRO A 519 5.05 3.12 25.54
C PRO A 519 4.83 4.63 25.67
N LEU A 520 4.61 5.09 26.90
CA LEU A 520 4.42 6.51 27.25
C LEU A 520 5.65 7.13 27.91
N GLU A 521 6.77 6.41 27.97
CA GLU A 521 8.07 6.88 28.47
C GLU A 521 9.05 7.03 27.31
N SER A 522 10.04 7.93 27.44
CA SER A 522 11.00 8.22 26.38
C SER A 522 11.90 7.01 26.06
N THR A 523 12.39 6.30 27.08
CA THR A 523 13.20 5.09 26.91
C THR A 523 12.42 4.00 26.18
N GLY A 524 11.17 3.76 26.59
CA GLY A 524 10.26 2.83 25.92
C GLY A 524 9.96 3.24 24.48
N ALA A 525 9.73 4.53 24.22
CA ALA A 525 9.50 5.05 22.87
C ALA A 525 10.71 4.82 21.95
N TRP A 526 11.93 5.00 22.45
CA TRP A 526 13.15 4.69 21.69
C TRP A 526 13.28 3.20 21.37
N GLN A 527 13.04 2.33 22.35
CA GLN A 527 13.02 0.87 22.15
C GLN A 527 11.95 0.49 21.11
N TRP A 528 10.76 1.08 21.20
CA TRP A 528 9.67 0.85 20.26
C TRP A 528 10.03 1.27 18.83
N ILE A 529 10.70 2.42 18.63
CA ILE A 529 11.17 2.86 17.31
C ILE A 529 12.15 1.85 16.72
N ARG A 530 13.05 1.30 17.55
CA ARG A 530 14.01 0.24 17.15
C ARG A 530 13.31 -1.11 16.93
N GLY A 531 12.11 -1.28 17.48
CA GLY A 531 11.36 -2.52 17.49
C GLY A 531 11.94 -3.54 18.47
N GLU A 532 12.50 -3.04 19.56
CA GLU A 532 13.00 -3.76 20.73
C GLU A 532 12.09 -3.47 21.93
N GLY A 533 12.21 -4.26 23.01
CA GLY A 533 11.45 -4.07 24.25
C GLY A 533 10.18 -4.92 24.37
N ASP A 534 9.42 -4.67 25.43
CA ASP A 534 8.27 -5.49 25.84
C ASP A 534 6.98 -5.18 25.05
N HIS A 535 6.92 -4.03 24.37
CA HIS A 535 5.75 -3.64 23.57
C HIS A 535 5.87 -4.14 22.12
N PRO A 536 4.80 -4.74 21.57
CA PRO A 536 4.81 -5.18 20.18
C PRO A 536 4.93 -3.97 19.24
N HIS A 537 5.89 -4.04 18.31
CA HIS A 537 6.17 -2.95 17.39
C HIS A 537 5.11 -2.83 16.29
N ALA A 538 4.39 -1.70 16.26
CA ALA A 538 3.41 -1.42 15.21
C ALA A 538 4.10 -0.70 14.04
N SER A 539 4.55 -1.45 13.04
CA SER A 539 5.11 -0.85 11.82
C SER A 539 3.99 -0.35 10.90
N GLY A 540 4.08 0.87 10.38
CA GLY A 540 3.11 1.40 9.43
C GLY A 540 2.82 2.87 9.68
N ARG A 541 2.45 3.61 8.62
CA ARG A 541 2.30 5.07 8.68
C ARG A 541 1.27 5.53 9.73
N LEU A 542 0.11 4.88 9.80
CA LEU A 542 -0.93 5.22 10.79
C LEU A 542 -0.46 5.00 12.23
N ALA A 543 0.21 3.88 12.50
CA ALA A 543 0.74 3.59 13.82
C ALA A 543 1.84 4.58 14.23
N SER A 544 2.70 4.97 13.29
CA SER A 544 3.70 6.04 13.49
C SER A 544 3.06 7.40 13.75
N GLU A 545 2.00 7.76 13.03
CA GLU A 545 1.25 9.00 13.26
C GLU A 545 0.58 9.01 14.64
N VAL A 546 -0.01 7.89 15.05
CA VAL A 546 -0.56 7.71 16.40
C VAL A 546 0.54 7.84 17.47
N ALA A 547 1.68 7.16 17.27
CA ALA A 547 2.81 7.22 18.19
C ALA A 547 3.33 8.67 18.32
N ALA A 548 3.52 9.36 17.20
CA ALA A 548 3.96 10.74 17.18
C ALA A 548 2.98 11.68 17.89
N ALA A 549 1.68 11.55 17.63
CA ALA A 549 0.65 12.33 18.30
C ALA A 549 0.63 12.09 19.82
N ALA A 550 0.68 10.82 20.24
CA ALA A 550 0.64 10.44 21.64
C ALA A 550 1.90 10.90 22.41
N TRP A 551 3.09 10.72 21.83
CA TRP A 551 4.34 11.18 22.44
C TRP A 551 4.45 12.69 22.50
N PHE A 552 3.97 13.41 21.48
CA PHE A 552 3.88 14.86 21.51
C PHE A 552 2.96 15.34 22.64
N ALA A 553 1.77 14.76 22.79
CA ALA A 553 0.84 15.08 23.86
C ALA A 553 1.44 14.80 25.25
N THR A 554 2.14 13.66 25.39
CA THR A 554 2.80 13.27 26.64
C THR A 554 3.95 14.20 27.00
N ALA A 555 4.79 14.58 26.03
CA ALA A 555 5.87 15.55 26.22
C ALA A 555 5.32 16.93 26.60
N ARG A 556 4.21 17.36 25.98
CA ARG A 556 3.51 18.61 26.28
C ARG A 556 2.98 18.63 27.72
N ARG A 557 2.29 17.58 28.15
CA ARG A 557 1.77 17.44 29.52
C ARG A 557 2.89 17.54 30.56
N ASN A 558 4.00 16.89 30.29
CA ASN A 558 5.15 16.82 31.21
C ASN A 558 6.06 18.06 31.14
N GLY A 559 5.71 19.09 30.34
CA GLY A 559 6.53 20.30 30.20
C GLY A 559 7.88 20.10 29.50
N ASN A 560 8.05 18.99 28.78
CA ASN A 560 9.32 18.54 28.18
C ASN A 560 9.48 18.95 26.71
N LEU A 561 8.81 20.01 26.26
CA LEU A 561 8.88 20.50 24.88
C LEU A 561 10.12 21.37 24.58
N ARG A 562 10.95 21.69 25.59
CA ARG A 562 12.14 22.54 25.44
C ARG A 562 13.42 21.71 25.28
N ASP A 563 14.44 22.33 24.69
CA ASP A 563 15.76 21.73 24.48
C ASP A 563 16.36 21.17 25.77
N GLY A 564 16.89 19.95 25.71
CA GLY A 564 17.49 19.23 26.85
C GLY A 564 16.53 18.35 27.65
N GLY A 565 15.25 18.28 27.28
CA GLY A 565 14.28 17.34 27.87
C GLY A 565 14.52 15.89 27.42
N ARG A 566 14.09 14.90 28.22
CA ARG A 566 14.19 13.46 27.90
C ARG A 566 13.49 13.05 26.60
N TRP A 567 12.55 13.87 26.12
CA TRP A 567 11.82 13.68 24.88
C TRP A 567 12.44 14.38 23.67
N ALA A 568 13.43 15.28 23.85
CA ALA A 568 13.94 16.13 22.77
C ALA A 568 14.45 15.31 21.56
N GLY A 569 15.18 14.22 21.83
CA GLY A 569 15.66 13.30 20.80
C GLY A 569 14.55 12.60 20.02
N ILE A 570 13.47 12.20 20.70
CA ILE A 570 12.31 11.56 20.06
C ILE A 570 11.47 12.57 19.29
N LEU A 571 11.27 13.77 19.85
CA LEU A 571 10.54 14.86 19.21
C LEU A 571 11.21 15.27 17.89
N GLY A 572 12.54 15.28 17.83
CA GLY A 572 13.31 15.53 16.61
C GLY A 572 13.10 14.48 15.51
N LEU A 573 12.71 13.25 15.87
CA LEU A 573 12.51 12.15 14.94
C LEU A 573 11.06 12.01 14.45
N LEU A 574 10.09 12.69 15.05
CA LEU A 574 8.66 12.50 14.73
C LEU A 574 8.34 12.77 13.25
N GLY A 575 8.95 13.82 12.68
CA GLY A 575 8.73 14.17 11.28
C GLY A 575 9.18 13.06 10.32
N ASP A 576 10.35 12.49 10.58
CA ASP A 576 10.89 11.39 9.77
C ASP A 576 10.11 10.09 10.04
N LEU A 577 9.73 9.83 11.29
CA LEU A 577 8.95 8.66 11.67
C LEU A 577 7.58 8.61 10.97
N ILE A 578 6.94 9.77 10.76
CA ILE A 578 5.68 9.88 10.02
C ILE A 578 5.91 9.70 8.51
N LYS A 579 6.98 10.30 7.96
CA LYS A 579 7.26 10.29 6.52
C LYS A 579 7.79 8.95 6.02
N ASP A 580 8.77 8.37 6.70
CA ASP A 580 9.37 7.08 6.39
C ASP A 580 9.64 6.25 7.66
N PRO A 581 8.59 5.61 8.24
CA PRO A 581 8.72 4.76 9.42
C PRO A 581 9.82 3.69 9.29
N GLY A 582 9.96 3.12 8.08
CA GLY A 582 10.93 2.07 7.80
C GLY A 582 12.36 2.60 7.73
N GLY A 583 12.57 3.76 7.12
CA GLY A 583 13.84 4.48 7.13
C GLY A 583 14.29 4.88 8.54
N THR A 584 13.41 5.52 9.31
CA THR A 584 13.70 5.94 10.69
C THR A 584 14.09 4.76 11.57
N ARG A 585 13.38 3.63 11.46
CA ARG A 585 13.74 2.41 12.19
C ARG A 585 15.11 1.86 11.80
N ARG A 586 15.42 1.80 10.50
CA ARG A 586 16.73 1.31 10.02
C ARG A 586 17.87 2.18 10.51
N TRP A 587 17.68 3.50 10.48
CA TRP A 587 18.62 4.43 11.09
C TRP A 587 18.73 4.17 12.60
N ALA A 588 17.61 4.03 13.32
CA ALA A 588 17.61 3.79 14.76
C ALA A 588 18.28 2.48 15.19
N LEU A 589 18.19 1.42 14.36
CA LEU A 589 18.91 0.16 14.59
C LEU A 589 20.44 0.29 14.45
N GLN A 590 20.92 1.31 13.73
CA GLN A 590 22.35 1.63 13.63
C GLN A 590 22.85 2.52 14.76
N GLN A 591 21.93 3.08 15.57
CA GLN A 591 22.25 3.94 16.70
C GLN A 591 22.41 3.14 18.01
N PRO A 592 23.09 3.70 19.02
CA PRO A 592 23.21 3.09 20.34
C PRO A 592 21.85 2.82 21.00
N VAL A 593 21.78 1.72 21.77
CA VAL A 593 20.57 1.32 22.50
C VAL A 593 20.12 2.39 23.48
N ASP A 594 21.08 3.10 24.12
CA ASP A 594 20.80 4.09 25.16
C ASP A 594 21.01 5.54 24.68
N LEU A 595 20.85 5.81 23.37
CA LEU A 595 21.08 7.15 22.81
C LEU A 595 20.32 8.27 23.54
N PHE A 596 19.13 7.98 24.07
CA PHE A 596 18.29 8.91 24.82
C PHE A 596 18.08 8.50 26.29
N GLY A 597 18.91 7.58 26.79
CA GLY A 597 18.76 6.91 28.09
C GLY A 597 19.21 7.71 29.31
N GLU A 598 20.09 8.71 29.17
CA GLU A 598 20.62 9.48 30.30
C GLU A 598 20.58 10.99 30.03
N SER A 599 20.38 11.77 31.09
CA SER A 599 20.29 13.23 31.02
C SER A 599 21.44 13.84 30.22
N PRO A 600 21.20 14.88 29.39
CA PRO A 600 22.20 15.41 28.45
C PRO A 600 23.26 16.29 29.13
N ARG A 601 23.81 15.86 30.27
CA ARG A 601 24.92 16.56 30.94
C ARG A 601 26.30 15.92 30.77
N ASP A 602 26.43 14.65 30.38
CA ASP A 602 27.77 14.01 30.41
C ASP A 602 28.23 13.23 29.17
N THR A 603 27.51 13.25 28.04
CA THR A 603 28.03 12.63 26.80
C THR A 603 27.82 13.51 25.57
N ALA A 604 28.67 14.52 25.43
CA ALA A 604 28.90 15.20 24.15
C ALA A 604 29.69 14.26 23.22
N GLY A 605 28.98 13.41 22.49
CA GLY A 605 29.45 12.77 21.25
C GLY A 605 28.57 13.23 20.09
N PRO A 606 29.11 13.42 18.87
CA PRO A 606 28.33 13.95 17.76
C PRO A 606 27.19 12.99 17.41
N ILE A 607 25.96 13.46 17.53
CA ILE A 607 24.77 12.83 16.94
C ILE A 607 24.96 12.93 15.43
N ASN A 608 25.08 11.78 14.75
CA ASN A 608 25.08 11.77 13.28
C ASN A 608 23.68 12.14 12.80
N ASP A 609 23.53 13.41 12.42
CA ASP A 609 22.33 14.00 11.86
C ASP A 609 21.86 13.16 10.64
N PRO A 610 20.59 12.73 10.56
CA PRO A 610 20.06 12.01 9.40
C PRO A 610 20.26 12.77 8.07
N ARG A 611 20.49 14.09 8.10
CA ARG A 611 20.85 14.89 6.91
C ARG A 611 22.27 14.65 6.38
N SER A 612 23.16 14.05 7.17
CA SER A 612 24.57 13.88 6.83
C SER A 612 24.89 12.64 5.96
N VAL A 613 23.94 11.73 5.79
CA VAL A 613 24.10 10.54 4.92
C VAL A 613 23.30 10.72 3.63
N GLY A 614 23.68 11.72 2.85
CA GLY A 614 23.37 11.78 1.42
C GLY A 614 22.72 13.05 0.90
N SER A 615 23.50 14.15 0.82
CA SER A 615 23.47 15.09 -0.31
C SER A 615 24.65 16.05 -0.21
N PRO A 616 25.45 16.27 -1.28
CA PRO A 616 26.34 17.43 -1.33
C PRO A 616 25.52 18.68 -1.62
N ASP A 617 25.87 19.76 -0.94
CA ASP A 617 25.58 21.16 -1.23
C ASP A 617 24.12 21.60 -1.39
N ARG A 618 23.55 22.16 -0.32
CA ARG A 618 22.71 23.37 -0.36
C ARG A 618 22.32 23.81 1.05
N GLU A 619 23.07 24.77 1.61
CA GLU A 619 22.51 25.76 2.54
C GLU A 619 23.50 26.93 2.68
N SER A 620 23.17 28.04 2.04
CA SER A 620 23.37 29.37 2.61
C SER A 620 22.48 30.32 1.80
N ASP A 621 21.27 30.55 2.28
CA ASP A 621 20.77 31.90 2.49
C ASP A 621 19.51 31.82 3.35
N ALA A 622 19.72 32.20 4.61
CA ALA A 622 18.72 32.35 5.62
C ALA A 622 17.83 33.56 5.31
N LEU A 623 16.52 33.40 5.45
CA LEU A 623 15.62 34.47 5.83
C LEU A 623 14.84 34.02 7.07
N GLN A 624 15.11 34.75 8.15
CA GLN A 624 14.36 34.77 9.40
C GLN A 624 12.97 35.36 9.14
N ASP A 625 11.93 34.67 9.63
CA ASP A 625 10.82 35.22 10.44
C ASP A 625 9.87 34.10 10.89
#